data_AF-A0A382W312-F1
#
_entry.id   AF-A0A382W312-F1
#
_cell.length_a   1.000
_cell.length_b   1.000
_cell.length_c   1.000
_cell.angle_alpha   90.00
_cell.angle_beta   90.00
_cell.angle_gamma   90.00
#
_symmetry.space_group_name_H-M   'P 1'
#
loop_
_entity.id
_entity.type
_entity.pdbx_description
1 polymer ?
#
loop_
_entity_poly.entity_id
_entity_poly.type
_entity_poly.pdbx_seq_one_letter_code
_entity_poly.pdbx_strand_id
1 'polypeptide(L)'
;MAQAFVMIGPMATNRLTALGIDLNYWDDLGGPKERKNFYRWNMPSLTYSFDATFINYFGLEGRFAINEAMEVINDFFSNEDYDGVSSLDLAEHGFLGNYNTTWINTTAQNQGILDIKSLTVGLLVNQLGLGNPHRYAFSIHDATTNQASTIINFRVRLRNFDPITENPTDMINNVKYSYRLVHDGTNSPGVGNAPFIMPTFADMEEFTTDTSGNAWTAVASIADAFYGNSLVYWTDKPTLYDFGVYYNGLNAMGGKYEPRHTMTYDDAGGLRYLYRTNNF
;
A
#
# COMPACT_ATOMS: atom_id res chain seq x y z
N MET A 1 0.42 7.66 -19.46
CA MET A 1 0.22 8.07 -18.05
C MET A 1 0.16 6.77 -17.28
N ALA A 2 1.06 6.57 -16.33
CA ALA A 2 1.13 5.31 -15.59
C ALA A 2 0.67 5.59 -14.16
N GLN A 3 -0.27 4.78 -13.71
CA GLN A 3 -0.70 4.65 -12.34
C GLN A 3 -0.11 3.35 -11.80
N ALA A 4 -0.10 3.09 -10.50
CA ALA A 4 0.69 1.96 -10.03
C ALA A 4 0.17 1.34 -8.75
N PHE A 5 0.20 0.01 -8.71
CA PHE A 5 -0.09 -0.80 -7.52
C PHE A 5 1.12 -1.65 -7.11
N VAL A 6 1.24 -1.93 -5.81
CA VAL A 6 2.20 -2.89 -5.29
C VAL A 6 1.45 -4.12 -4.79
N MET A 7 2.06 -5.29 -4.96
CA MET A 7 1.59 -6.54 -4.37
C MET A 7 2.44 -6.89 -3.17
N ILE A 8 1.83 -7.44 -2.13
CA ILE A 8 2.51 -7.88 -0.89
C ILE A 8 2.23 -9.34 -0.59
N GLY A 9 2.93 -9.85 0.41
CA GLY A 9 2.68 -11.16 1.00
C GLY A 9 3.88 -11.70 1.79
N PRO A 10 3.80 -12.93 2.30
CA PRO A 10 4.83 -13.52 3.16
C PRO A 10 6.22 -13.51 2.53
N MET A 11 7.21 -12.98 3.23
CA MET A 11 8.59 -12.90 2.75
C MET A 11 9.34 -14.20 3.03
N ALA A 12 10.10 -14.66 2.04
CA ALA A 12 11.05 -15.75 2.27
C ALA A 12 12.18 -15.25 3.19
N THR A 13 12.65 -16.10 4.11
CA THR A 13 13.65 -15.71 5.12
C THR A 13 14.93 -15.14 4.49
N ASN A 14 15.34 -15.63 3.32
CA ASN A 14 16.50 -15.14 2.57
C ASN A 14 16.28 -13.79 1.85
N ARG A 15 15.08 -13.22 1.93
CA ARG A 15 14.73 -11.89 1.42
C ARG A 15 14.60 -10.85 2.52
N LEU A 16 14.63 -11.25 3.79
CA LEU A 16 14.57 -10.34 4.93
C LEU A 16 15.90 -9.63 5.16
N THR A 17 17.02 -10.24 4.75
CA THR A 17 18.36 -9.68 4.95
C THR A 17 19.23 -9.76 3.70
N ALA A 18 20.18 -8.84 3.57
CA ALA A 18 21.27 -8.93 2.60
C ALA A 18 22.60 -8.59 3.30
N LEU A 19 23.61 -9.45 3.15
CA LEU A 19 24.87 -9.37 3.92
C LEU A 19 24.67 -9.39 5.45
N GLY A 20 23.52 -9.83 5.96
CA GLY A 20 23.18 -9.76 7.39
C GLY A 20 22.62 -8.39 7.82
N ILE A 21 22.42 -7.46 6.87
CA ILE A 21 21.69 -6.21 7.07
C ILE A 21 20.20 -6.51 6.95
N ASP A 22 19.41 -6.03 7.90
CA ASP A 22 17.95 -6.07 7.85
C ASP A 22 17.40 -5.14 6.76
N LEU A 23 16.52 -5.65 5.89
CA LEU A 23 15.94 -4.91 4.76
C LEU A 23 14.55 -4.31 5.05
N ASN A 24 14.11 -4.29 6.32
CA ASN A 24 12.84 -3.70 6.75
C ASN A 24 11.57 -4.37 6.21
N TYR A 25 11.58 -5.69 6.00
CA TYR A 25 10.41 -6.40 5.47
C TYR A 25 9.67 -7.23 6.52
N TRP A 26 9.58 -6.71 7.75
CA TRP A 26 8.95 -7.37 8.91
C TRP A 26 7.49 -6.98 9.13
N ASP A 27 6.87 -6.32 8.16
CA ASP A 27 5.46 -5.99 8.20
C ASP A 27 4.60 -7.26 8.36
N ASP A 28 3.59 -7.18 9.24
CA ASP A 28 2.67 -8.28 9.53
C ASP A 28 1.87 -8.71 8.29
N LEU A 29 1.66 -7.78 7.36
CA LEU A 29 0.98 -8.02 6.08
C LEU A 29 1.95 -8.55 5.00
N GLY A 30 3.24 -8.63 5.34
CA GLY A 30 4.31 -9.12 4.48
C GLY A 30 5.00 -8.03 3.67
N GLY A 31 5.88 -8.45 2.76
CA GLY A 31 6.71 -7.54 1.97
C GLY A 31 6.40 -7.59 0.47
N PRO A 32 6.98 -6.67 -0.31
CA PRO A 32 6.66 -6.52 -1.72
C PRO A 32 6.96 -7.77 -2.55
N LYS A 33 6.14 -7.97 -3.59
CA LYS A 33 6.27 -9.08 -4.53
C LYS A 33 6.63 -8.64 -5.93
N GLU A 34 7.38 -9.52 -6.59
CA GLU A 34 7.62 -9.42 -8.02
C GLU A 34 6.36 -9.84 -8.79
N ARG A 35 6.30 -9.42 -10.06
CA ARG A 35 5.27 -9.89 -10.99
C ARG A 35 5.23 -11.42 -10.99
N LYS A 36 4.01 -11.98 -10.98
CA LYS A 36 3.71 -13.43 -10.91
C LYS A 36 4.11 -14.17 -9.63
N ASN A 37 4.74 -13.51 -8.65
CA ASN A 37 5.06 -14.12 -7.35
C ASN A 37 4.16 -13.56 -6.24
N PHE A 38 2.90 -13.30 -6.58
CA PHE A 38 1.95 -12.62 -5.71
C PHE A 38 1.18 -13.59 -4.82
N TYR A 39 0.58 -13.02 -3.78
CA TYR A 39 -0.31 -13.73 -2.86
C TYR A 39 -1.70 -13.11 -2.97
N ARG A 40 -2.72 -13.94 -2.82
CA ARG A 40 -4.12 -13.53 -2.78
C ARG A 40 -4.92 -14.56 -1.99
N TRP A 41 -6.04 -14.16 -1.43
CA TRP A 41 -7.01 -15.12 -0.91
C TRP A 41 -7.63 -15.91 -2.07
N ASN A 42 -7.67 -17.23 -1.93
CA ASN A 42 -8.28 -18.13 -2.92
C ASN A 42 -9.68 -18.62 -2.50
N MET A 43 -10.18 -18.16 -1.34
CA MET A 43 -11.52 -18.47 -0.85
C MET A 43 -12.46 -17.29 -1.12
N PRO A 44 -13.58 -17.48 -1.84
CA PRO A 44 -14.51 -16.40 -2.17
C PRO A 44 -15.48 -16.06 -1.03
N SER A 45 -15.56 -16.91 -0.01
CA SER A 45 -16.51 -16.75 1.09
C SER A 45 -15.76 -16.69 2.41
N LEU A 46 -16.01 -15.62 3.16
CA LEU A 46 -15.44 -15.37 4.47
C LEU A 46 -16.57 -15.22 5.47
N THR A 47 -16.35 -15.72 6.67
CA THR A 47 -17.26 -15.52 7.80
C THR A 47 -16.52 -14.74 8.86
N TYR A 48 -17.10 -13.62 9.30
CA TYR A 48 -16.58 -12.80 10.38
C TYR A 48 -17.65 -12.63 11.45
N SER A 49 -17.23 -12.29 12.67
CA SER A 49 -18.10 -12.02 13.79
C SER A 49 -17.49 -10.92 14.67
N PHE A 50 -18.32 -10.32 15.52
CA PHE A 50 -17.89 -9.32 16.48
C PHE A 50 -17.84 -9.93 17.87
N ASP A 51 -16.73 -9.76 18.57
CA ASP A 51 -16.66 -10.13 19.98
C ASP A 51 -17.38 -9.10 20.86
N ALA A 52 -17.65 -9.48 22.11
CA ALA A 52 -18.38 -8.63 23.05
C ALA A 52 -17.67 -7.31 23.37
N THR A 53 -16.33 -7.28 23.36
CA THR A 53 -15.55 -6.06 23.64
C THR A 53 -15.68 -5.07 22.49
N PHE A 54 -15.63 -5.53 21.24
CA PHE A 54 -15.89 -4.68 20.07
C PHE A 54 -17.29 -4.08 20.12
N ILE A 55 -18.31 -4.90 20.40
CA ILE A 55 -19.70 -4.45 20.49
C ILE A 55 -19.89 -3.43 21.60
N ASN A 56 -19.28 -3.65 22.77
CA ASN A 56 -19.38 -2.73 23.90
C ASN A 56 -18.69 -1.38 23.62
N TYR A 57 -17.61 -1.38 22.84
CA TYR A 57 -16.85 -0.17 22.54
C TYR A 57 -17.45 0.63 21.37
N PHE A 58 -17.66 0.00 20.21
CA PHE A 58 -18.13 0.69 19.00
C PHE A 58 -19.65 0.68 18.81
N GLY A 59 -20.37 -0.14 19.57
CA GLY A 59 -21.82 -0.20 19.52
C GLY A 59 -22.38 -0.68 18.18
N LEU A 60 -23.60 -0.22 17.89
CA LEU A 60 -24.30 -0.55 16.64
C LEU A 60 -23.63 0.08 15.43
N GLU A 61 -23.22 1.35 15.53
CA GLU A 61 -22.61 2.11 14.44
C GLU A 61 -21.30 1.49 13.96
N GLY A 62 -20.45 1.00 14.89
CA GLY A 62 -19.24 0.28 14.51
C GLY A 62 -19.53 -0.97 13.68
N ARG A 63 -20.55 -1.75 14.05
CA ARG A 63 -20.92 -2.94 13.27
C ARG A 63 -21.41 -2.58 11.88
N PHE A 64 -22.18 -1.50 11.74
CA PHE A 64 -22.61 -1.02 10.43
C PHE A 64 -21.42 -0.55 9.60
N ALA A 65 -20.48 0.20 10.19
CA ALA A 65 -19.26 0.62 9.49
C ALA A 65 -18.43 -0.57 8.96
N ILE A 66 -18.30 -1.66 9.74
CA ILE A 66 -17.61 -2.87 9.30
C ILE A 66 -18.40 -3.59 8.20
N ASN A 67 -19.73 -3.68 8.32
CA ASN A 67 -20.56 -4.27 7.27
C ASN A 67 -20.48 -3.49 5.97
N GLU A 68 -20.52 -2.15 6.02
CA GLU A 68 -20.33 -1.30 4.85
C GLU A 68 -18.94 -1.45 4.22
N ALA A 69 -17.90 -1.65 5.04
CA ALA A 69 -16.57 -1.97 4.51
C ALA A 69 -16.56 -3.30 3.75
N MET A 70 -17.27 -4.32 4.25
CA MET A 70 -17.44 -5.59 3.54
C MET A 70 -18.29 -5.43 2.26
N GLU A 71 -19.30 -4.57 2.27
CA GLU A 71 -20.08 -4.21 1.08
C GLU A 71 -19.23 -3.55 0.00
N VAL A 72 -18.32 -2.64 0.36
CA VAL A 72 -17.36 -2.04 -0.59
C VAL A 72 -16.52 -3.13 -1.30
N ILE A 73 -16.01 -4.10 -0.55
CA ILE A 73 -15.23 -5.20 -1.11
C ILE A 73 -16.10 -6.12 -1.97
N ASN A 74 -17.28 -6.51 -1.50
CA ASN A 74 -18.18 -7.40 -2.24
C ASN A 74 -18.67 -6.76 -3.55
N ASP A 75 -19.10 -5.49 -3.50
CA ASP A 75 -19.53 -4.71 -4.66
C ASP A 75 -18.42 -4.58 -5.70
N PHE A 76 -17.14 -4.58 -5.29
CA PHE A 76 -16.03 -4.60 -6.22
C PHE A 76 -15.85 -5.93 -6.95
N PHE A 77 -16.14 -7.07 -6.32
CA PHE A 77 -15.97 -8.38 -6.95
C PHE A 77 -17.13 -8.76 -7.86
N SER A 78 -18.36 -8.39 -7.50
CA SER A 78 -19.57 -8.70 -8.25
C SER A 78 -20.65 -7.66 -7.95
N ASN A 79 -21.24 -7.07 -8.99
CA ASN A 79 -22.27 -6.03 -8.89
C ASN A 79 -23.18 -6.05 -10.13
N GLU A 80 -23.98 -4.99 -10.30
CA GLU A 80 -24.94 -4.85 -11.41
C GLU A 80 -24.29 -4.55 -12.78
N ASP A 81 -23.10 -3.94 -12.80
CA ASP A 81 -22.37 -3.62 -14.03
C ASP A 81 -21.53 -4.82 -14.53
N TYR A 82 -20.93 -5.58 -13.61
CA TYR A 82 -20.09 -6.74 -13.95
C TYR A 82 -20.12 -7.83 -12.87
N ASP A 83 -19.95 -9.08 -13.32
CA ASP A 83 -19.75 -10.24 -12.45
C ASP A 83 -18.34 -10.80 -12.62
N GLY A 84 -17.55 -10.72 -11.54
CA GLY A 84 -16.15 -11.10 -11.50
C GLY A 84 -15.21 -10.05 -12.08
N VAL A 85 -14.05 -9.86 -11.44
CA VAL A 85 -13.05 -8.84 -11.83
C VAL A 85 -12.41 -9.06 -13.20
N SER A 86 -12.62 -10.22 -13.85
CA SER A 86 -12.18 -10.43 -15.23
C SER A 86 -13.01 -9.62 -16.23
N SER A 87 -14.26 -9.33 -15.86
CA SER A 87 -15.22 -8.53 -16.63
C SER A 87 -15.08 -7.03 -16.33
N LEU A 88 -14.34 -6.66 -15.28
CA LEU A 88 -14.05 -5.28 -14.92
C LEU A 88 -13.18 -4.61 -15.99
N ASP A 89 -13.71 -3.58 -16.63
CA ASP A 89 -12.97 -2.55 -17.34
C ASP A 89 -12.81 -1.30 -16.47
N LEU A 90 -11.57 -0.83 -16.27
CA LEU A 90 -11.28 0.28 -15.37
C LEU A 90 -11.78 1.64 -15.90
N ALA A 91 -11.92 1.80 -17.22
CA ALA A 91 -12.41 3.04 -17.82
C ALA A 91 -13.93 3.07 -17.85
N GLU A 92 -14.57 2.00 -18.31
CA GLU A 92 -16.03 1.90 -18.40
C GLU A 92 -16.69 1.96 -17.02
N HIS A 93 -16.11 1.28 -16.04
CA HIS A 93 -16.66 1.21 -14.68
C HIS A 93 -16.12 2.29 -13.75
N GLY A 94 -15.73 3.46 -14.27
CA GLY A 94 -15.53 4.67 -13.44
C GLY A 94 -14.30 4.70 -12.54
N PHE A 95 -13.33 3.80 -12.71
CA PHE A 95 -12.06 3.90 -11.97
C PHE A 95 -11.08 4.87 -12.64
N LEU A 96 -11.11 5.00 -13.97
CA LEU A 96 -10.20 5.89 -14.70
C LEU A 96 -10.37 7.34 -14.22
N GLY A 97 -9.31 7.90 -13.64
CA GLY A 97 -9.35 9.23 -13.04
C GLY A 97 -9.74 9.25 -11.56
N ASN A 98 -10.16 8.13 -10.98
CA ASN A 98 -10.46 8.01 -9.55
C ASN A 98 -9.19 7.83 -8.72
N TYR A 99 -8.40 8.89 -8.61
CA TYR A 99 -7.09 8.84 -7.94
C TYR A 99 -7.15 9.15 -6.44
N ASN A 100 -8.22 9.78 -5.99
CA ASN A 100 -8.38 10.16 -4.59
C ASN A 100 -9.86 10.09 -4.21
N THR A 101 -10.15 9.34 -3.14
CA THR A 101 -11.50 9.16 -2.58
C THR A 101 -11.56 9.65 -1.12
N THR A 102 -10.50 10.33 -0.68
CA THR A 102 -10.37 10.87 0.68
C THR A 102 -11.15 12.15 0.87
N TRP A 103 -11.61 12.36 2.10
CA TRP A 103 -12.12 13.63 2.55
C TRP A 103 -11.75 13.89 4.00
N ILE A 104 -11.62 15.18 4.34
CA ILE A 104 -11.26 15.62 5.68
C ILE A 104 -12.50 16.18 6.37
N ASN A 105 -12.88 15.54 7.47
CA ASN A 105 -13.83 16.09 8.43
C ASN A 105 -13.07 16.82 9.54
N THR A 106 -13.04 18.15 9.46
CA THR A 106 -12.30 19.00 10.40
C THR A 106 -12.80 18.88 11.84
N THR A 107 -14.10 18.63 12.06
CA THR A 107 -14.66 18.39 13.40
C THR A 107 -14.11 17.10 14.00
N ALA A 108 -14.11 16.00 13.22
CA ALA A 108 -13.57 14.72 13.65
C ALA A 108 -12.04 14.78 13.84
N GLN A 109 -11.34 15.52 12.98
CA GLN A 109 -9.90 15.74 13.09
C GLN A 109 -9.54 16.44 14.40
N ASN A 110 -10.24 17.53 14.75
CA ASN A 110 -10.04 18.25 16.00
C ASN A 110 -10.33 17.39 17.25
N GLN A 111 -11.14 16.33 17.09
CA GLN A 111 -11.47 15.40 18.15
C GLN A 111 -10.57 14.15 18.18
N GLY A 112 -9.61 14.02 17.26
CA GLY A 112 -8.74 12.85 17.20
C GLY A 112 -9.50 11.56 16.87
N ILE A 113 -10.53 11.63 16.03
CA ILE A 113 -11.37 10.46 15.69
C ILE A 113 -10.84 9.78 14.43
N LEU A 114 -10.73 8.45 14.45
CA LEU A 114 -10.41 7.62 13.29
C LEU A 114 -11.67 6.99 12.70
N ASP A 115 -11.71 6.85 11.37
CA ASP A 115 -12.82 6.23 10.66
C ASP A 115 -12.62 4.70 10.52
N ILE A 116 -13.36 3.94 11.31
CA ILE A 116 -13.20 2.47 11.35
C ILE A 116 -13.60 1.79 10.03
N LYS A 117 -14.50 2.38 9.23
CA LYS A 117 -14.87 1.87 7.92
C LYS A 117 -13.65 1.90 6.99
N SER A 118 -13.05 3.07 6.81
CA SER A 118 -11.86 3.26 5.96
C SER A 118 -10.71 2.37 6.41
N LEU A 119 -10.46 2.30 7.72
CA LEU A 119 -9.47 1.39 8.31
C LEU A 119 -9.71 -0.07 7.86
N THR A 120 -10.95 -0.52 7.97
CA THR A 120 -11.31 -1.90 7.65
C THR A 120 -11.18 -2.18 6.15
N VAL A 121 -11.60 -1.25 5.28
CA VAL A 121 -11.41 -1.40 3.83
C VAL A 121 -9.93 -1.52 3.50
N GLY A 122 -9.08 -0.64 4.06
CA GLY A 122 -7.64 -0.69 3.86
C GLY A 122 -7.02 -2.02 4.27
N LEU A 123 -7.33 -2.49 5.49
CA LEU A 123 -6.84 -3.77 5.99
C LEU A 123 -7.31 -4.94 5.12
N LEU A 124 -8.56 -4.94 4.66
CA LEU A 124 -9.08 -5.97 3.75
C LEU A 124 -8.36 -5.94 2.41
N VAL A 125 -8.14 -4.76 1.81
CA VAL A 125 -7.37 -4.61 0.57
C VAL A 125 -5.95 -5.16 0.74
N ASN A 126 -5.31 -4.93 1.89
CA ASN A 126 -4.01 -5.50 2.18
C ASN A 126 -4.04 -7.03 2.29
N GLN A 127 -5.03 -7.58 2.98
CA GLN A 127 -5.21 -9.02 3.10
C GLN A 127 -5.52 -9.72 1.77
N LEU A 128 -6.17 -9.02 0.84
CA LEU A 128 -6.39 -9.48 -0.53
C LEU A 128 -5.09 -9.51 -1.38
N GLY A 129 -4.00 -8.92 -0.87
CA GLY A 129 -2.65 -9.03 -1.43
C GLY A 129 -2.07 -7.73 -2.00
N LEU A 130 -2.74 -6.59 -1.83
CA LEU A 130 -2.20 -5.29 -2.26
C LEU A 130 -1.43 -4.59 -1.15
N GLY A 131 -0.30 -4.02 -1.49
CA GLY A 131 0.47 -3.18 -0.57
C GLY A 131 0.28 -1.72 -0.85
N ASN A 132 0.81 -0.90 0.04
CA ASN A 132 0.94 0.52 -0.20
C ASN A 132 1.84 0.79 -1.41
N PRO A 133 1.29 1.33 -2.52
CA PRO A 133 2.08 1.64 -3.69
C PRO A 133 3.11 2.75 -3.42
N HIS A 134 2.93 3.52 -2.36
CA HIS A 134 3.81 4.62 -1.99
C HIS A 134 4.94 4.24 -1.03
N ARG A 135 5.02 2.99 -0.57
CA ARG A 135 6.07 2.50 0.34
C ARG A 135 6.85 1.29 -0.18
N TYR A 136 6.24 0.52 -1.05
CA TYR A 136 6.89 -0.68 -1.55
C TYR A 136 7.20 -0.57 -3.04
N ALA A 137 7.28 0.66 -3.54
CA ALA A 137 7.62 0.93 -4.92
C ALA A 137 9.08 0.62 -5.20
N PHE A 138 9.99 1.09 -4.35
CA PHE A 138 11.42 0.88 -4.49
C PHE A 138 11.91 0.05 -3.33
N SER A 139 12.47 -1.12 -3.63
CA SER A 139 12.78 -2.08 -2.58
C SER A 139 14.11 -2.77 -2.85
N ILE A 140 14.93 -2.91 -1.82
CA ILE A 140 16.22 -3.59 -1.88
C ILE A 140 15.96 -5.07 -2.18
N HIS A 141 16.60 -5.59 -3.22
CA HIS A 141 16.53 -7.00 -3.61
C HIS A 141 17.71 -7.81 -3.12
N ASP A 142 18.89 -7.18 -3.06
CA ASP A 142 20.17 -7.80 -2.73
C ASP A 142 21.22 -6.70 -2.46
N ALA A 143 22.34 -7.05 -1.84
CA ALA A 143 23.44 -6.15 -1.57
C ALA A 143 24.79 -6.86 -1.76
N THR A 144 25.79 -6.13 -2.26
CA THR A 144 27.14 -6.66 -2.46
C THR A 144 28.21 -5.66 -2.03
N THR A 145 29.32 -6.13 -1.49
CA THR A 145 30.45 -5.26 -1.15
C THR A 145 31.48 -5.16 -2.28
N ASN A 146 32.28 -4.10 -2.27
CA ASN A 146 33.53 -4.08 -3.03
C ASN A 146 34.56 -5.06 -2.44
N GLN A 147 35.65 -5.31 -3.16
CA GLN A 147 36.70 -6.26 -2.73
C GLN A 147 37.34 -5.89 -1.37
N ALA A 148 37.36 -4.61 -1.02
CA ALA A 148 37.89 -4.11 0.24
C ALA A 148 36.84 -4.06 1.38
N SER A 149 35.59 -4.44 1.11
CA SER A 149 34.45 -4.37 2.06
C SER A 149 34.24 -3.01 2.71
N THR A 150 34.58 -1.93 2.01
CA THR A 150 34.42 -0.53 2.44
C THR A 150 33.23 0.18 1.80
N ILE A 151 32.64 -0.42 0.76
CA ILE A 151 31.49 0.11 0.02
C ILE A 151 30.45 -0.99 -0.13
N ILE A 152 29.19 -0.68 0.18
CA ILE A 152 28.03 -1.54 -0.05
C ILE A 152 27.26 -1.01 -1.26
N ASN A 153 26.97 -1.89 -2.21
CA ASN A 153 26.13 -1.63 -3.36
C ASN A 153 24.80 -2.33 -3.16
N PHE A 154 23.73 -1.55 -2.93
CA PHE A 154 22.37 -2.07 -2.85
C PHE A 154 21.77 -2.17 -4.25
N ARG A 155 21.18 -3.32 -4.57
CA ARG A 155 20.44 -3.56 -5.81
C ARG A 155 18.97 -3.31 -5.54
N VAL A 156 18.44 -2.22 -6.09
CA VAL A 156 17.05 -1.81 -5.94
C VAL A 156 16.20 -2.37 -7.07
N ARG A 157 14.97 -2.78 -6.75
CA ARG A 157 13.94 -3.16 -7.71
C ARG A 157 12.76 -2.21 -7.60
N LEU A 158 12.21 -1.85 -8.75
CA LEU A 158 10.93 -1.16 -8.86
C LEU A 158 9.83 -2.24 -8.88
N ARG A 159 8.99 -2.27 -7.83
CA ARG A 159 7.94 -3.27 -7.59
C ARG A 159 6.53 -2.68 -7.59
N ASN A 160 6.40 -1.48 -8.16
CA ASN A 160 5.14 -0.85 -8.43
C ASN A 160 4.80 -1.06 -9.91
N PHE A 161 3.58 -1.50 -10.22
CA PHE A 161 3.20 -1.96 -11.56
C PHE A 161 2.03 -1.18 -12.12
N ASP A 162 2.10 -0.86 -13.41
CA ASP A 162 0.99 -0.24 -14.12
C ASP A 162 -0.22 -1.17 -14.26
N PRO A 163 -1.43 -0.80 -13.78
CA PRO A 163 -2.67 -1.58 -13.94
C PRO A 163 -3.00 -2.04 -15.36
N ILE A 164 -2.56 -1.29 -16.37
CA ILE A 164 -2.84 -1.59 -17.77
C ILE A 164 -1.68 -2.37 -18.39
N THR A 165 -0.46 -1.84 -18.29
CA THR A 165 0.69 -2.40 -19.02
C THR A 165 1.45 -3.46 -18.22
N GLU A 166 1.22 -3.55 -16.91
CA GLU A 166 1.88 -4.47 -15.97
C GLU A 166 3.41 -4.33 -15.95
N ASN A 167 3.90 -3.20 -16.45
CA ASN A 167 5.31 -2.86 -16.43
C ASN A 167 5.62 -2.10 -15.15
N PRO A 168 6.82 -2.28 -14.58
CA PRO A 168 7.26 -1.49 -13.45
C PRO A 168 7.21 0.01 -13.78
N THR A 169 6.70 0.81 -12.86
CA THR A 169 6.61 2.27 -13.01
C THR A 169 6.82 2.99 -11.69
N ASP A 170 7.40 4.17 -11.76
CA ASP A 170 7.64 5.07 -10.62
C ASP A 170 6.65 6.26 -10.62
N MET A 171 5.61 6.17 -11.45
CA MET A 171 4.50 7.11 -11.50
C MET A 171 3.28 6.50 -10.83
N ILE A 172 2.76 7.13 -9.78
CA ILE A 172 1.59 6.69 -9.03
C ILE A 172 0.56 7.80 -9.09
N ASN A 173 -0.63 7.55 -9.65
CA ASN A 173 -1.70 8.54 -9.71
C ASN A 173 -1.27 9.90 -10.33
N ASN A 174 -0.45 9.82 -11.39
CA ASN A 174 0.22 10.95 -12.07
C ASN A 174 1.27 11.72 -11.25
N VAL A 175 1.62 11.23 -10.07
CA VAL A 175 2.70 11.75 -9.25
C VAL A 175 3.97 10.93 -9.48
N LYS A 176 5.10 11.61 -9.73
CA LYS A 176 6.41 10.97 -9.85
C LYS A 176 7.00 10.73 -8.47
N TYR A 177 7.37 9.48 -8.17
CA TYR A 177 8.08 9.13 -6.95
C TYR A 177 9.57 8.91 -7.22
N SER A 178 10.36 9.17 -6.19
CA SER A 178 11.78 8.83 -6.09
C SER A 178 12.04 8.15 -4.76
N TYR A 179 13.26 7.66 -4.55
CA TYR A 179 13.62 7.01 -3.30
C TYR A 179 14.97 7.49 -2.79
N ARG A 180 15.18 7.38 -1.48
CA ARG A 180 16.47 7.59 -0.82
C ARG A 180 16.82 6.38 0.02
N LEU A 181 18.11 6.11 0.15
CA LEU A 181 18.61 5.06 1.04
C LEU A 181 18.61 5.59 2.48
N VAL A 182 17.91 4.87 3.37
CA VAL A 182 17.93 5.08 4.82
C VAL A 182 18.69 3.93 5.45
N HIS A 183 19.68 4.24 6.30
CA HIS A 183 20.45 3.24 7.03
C HIS A 183 21.08 3.84 8.29
N ASP A 184 21.54 2.98 9.21
CA ASP A 184 22.18 3.36 10.48
C ASP A 184 23.71 3.24 10.47
N GLY A 185 24.31 2.76 9.38
CA GLY A 185 25.76 2.69 9.20
C GLY A 185 26.44 4.04 8.93
N THR A 186 27.77 4.04 8.87
CA THR A 186 28.57 5.25 8.61
C THR A 186 28.64 5.60 7.13
N ASN A 187 28.42 6.88 6.78
CA ASN A 187 28.56 7.41 5.42
C ASN A 187 30.04 7.53 5.01
N SER A 188 30.62 6.45 4.49
CA SER A 188 31.95 6.34 3.88
C SER A 188 33.17 6.64 4.80
N PRO A 189 34.23 5.79 4.79
CA PRO A 189 35.47 6.07 5.50
C PRO A 189 36.25 7.21 4.80
N GLY A 190 36.14 8.42 5.36
CA GLY A 190 36.97 9.58 5.02
C GLY A 190 37.96 9.93 6.13
N VAL A 191 39.00 10.70 5.82
CA VAL A 191 39.94 11.20 6.84
C VAL A 191 39.19 12.12 7.80
N GLY A 192 39.03 11.66 9.05
CA GLY A 192 38.24 12.36 10.09
C GLY A 192 36.85 11.77 10.38
N ASN A 193 36.41 10.75 9.62
CA ASN A 193 35.18 10.01 9.91
C ASN A 193 35.43 8.85 10.86
N ALA A 194 34.40 8.45 11.60
CA ALA A 194 34.39 7.22 12.39
C ALA A 194 34.75 6.01 11.52
N PRO A 195 35.33 4.94 12.11
CA PRO A 195 35.60 3.69 11.39
C PRO A 195 34.33 3.19 10.70
N PHE A 196 34.49 2.51 9.57
CA PHE A 196 33.35 1.94 8.83
C PHE A 196 32.55 1.01 9.75
N ILE A 197 31.30 1.39 10.00
CA ILE A 197 30.32 0.56 10.69
C ILE A 197 29.32 0.11 9.62
N MET A 198 29.24 -1.20 9.46
CA MET A 198 28.25 -1.84 8.61
C MET A 198 26.85 -1.54 9.15
N PRO A 199 25.90 -1.12 8.30
CA PRO A 199 24.53 -0.92 8.73
C PRO A 199 23.95 -2.21 9.33
N THR A 200 23.21 -2.09 10.42
CA THR A 200 22.36 -3.17 10.90
C THR A 200 21.03 -3.20 10.15
N PHE A 201 20.66 -2.05 9.58
CA PHE A 201 19.41 -1.80 8.89
C PHE A 201 19.62 -1.01 7.60
N ALA A 202 18.88 -1.33 6.54
CA ALA A 202 18.84 -0.53 5.33
C ALA A 202 17.49 -0.63 4.62
N ASP A 203 17.08 0.48 4.03
CA ASP A 203 15.78 0.58 3.36
C ASP A 203 15.78 1.66 2.28
N MET A 204 14.88 1.53 1.31
CA MET A 204 14.61 2.56 0.32
C MET A 204 13.31 3.25 0.71
N GLU A 205 13.41 4.47 1.21
CA GLU A 205 12.25 5.29 1.55
C GLU A 205 11.83 6.12 0.34
N GLU A 206 10.57 5.98 -0.04
CA GLU A 206 9.94 6.76 -1.09
C GLU A 206 9.66 8.20 -0.65
N PHE A 207 9.84 9.12 -1.60
CA PHE A 207 9.42 10.50 -1.44
C PHE A 207 8.99 11.09 -2.78
N THR A 208 8.23 12.17 -2.70
CA THR A 208 7.85 13.00 -3.85
C THR A 208 7.89 14.46 -3.44
N THR A 209 8.24 15.34 -4.38
CA THR A 209 8.11 16.79 -4.20
C THR A 209 6.78 17.32 -4.74
N ASP A 210 5.98 16.44 -5.34
CA ASP A 210 4.66 16.76 -5.84
C ASP A 210 3.69 16.88 -4.67
N THR A 211 3.10 18.05 -4.51
CA THR A 211 2.12 18.37 -3.46
C THR A 211 0.69 18.37 -3.99
N SER A 212 0.45 17.82 -5.18
CA SER A 212 -0.90 17.61 -5.67
C SER A 212 -1.69 16.66 -4.77
N GLY A 213 -3.01 16.77 -4.79
CA GLY A 213 -3.92 15.91 -4.00
C GLY A 213 -3.96 14.44 -4.43
N ASN A 214 -3.08 13.99 -5.34
CA ASN A 214 -3.02 12.61 -5.81
C ASN A 214 -1.86 11.81 -5.19
N ALA A 215 -1.02 12.46 -4.38
CA ALA A 215 0.02 11.78 -3.63
C ALA A 215 -0.57 11.09 -2.39
N TRP A 216 -0.10 9.88 -2.09
CA TRP A 216 -0.42 9.16 -0.85
C TRP A 216 -1.88 8.71 -0.70
N THR A 217 -2.60 8.56 -1.82
CA THR A 217 -4.07 8.42 -1.86
C THR A 217 -4.59 6.99 -1.89
N ALA A 218 -3.73 5.97 -2.00
CA ALA A 218 -4.17 4.58 -2.12
C ALA A 218 -4.95 4.10 -0.89
N VAL A 219 -6.05 3.36 -1.05
CA VAL A 219 -6.72 2.71 0.09
C VAL A 219 -5.82 1.64 0.71
N ALA A 220 -5.03 0.95 -0.10
CA ALA A 220 -4.01 -0.01 0.36
C ALA A 220 -2.91 0.63 1.24
N SER A 221 -2.81 1.96 1.32
CA SER A 221 -1.85 2.67 2.17
C SER A 221 -2.34 2.88 3.61
N ILE A 222 -3.63 2.66 3.89
CA ILE A 222 -4.25 3.00 5.17
C ILE A 222 -3.60 2.28 6.35
N ALA A 223 -3.17 1.03 6.19
CA ALA A 223 -2.51 0.28 7.25
C ALA A 223 -1.20 0.95 7.72
N ASP A 224 -0.47 1.60 6.81
CA ASP A 224 0.77 2.33 7.12
C ASP A 224 0.52 3.60 7.94
N ALA A 225 -0.74 4.02 8.08
CA ALA A 225 -1.07 5.19 8.88
C ALA A 225 -0.80 5.01 10.37
N PHE A 226 -0.83 3.76 10.82
CA PHE A 226 -0.69 3.36 12.21
C PHE A 226 0.76 3.05 12.50
N TYR A 227 1.65 4.01 12.22
CA TYR A 227 3.10 3.91 12.42
C TYR A 227 3.57 2.46 12.43
N GLY A 228 3.41 1.79 11.27
CA GLY A 228 3.61 0.35 11.15
C GLY A 228 5.00 -0.06 11.60
N ASN A 229 5.23 -1.38 11.70
CA ASN A 229 6.46 -2.06 12.15
C ASN A 229 7.77 -1.72 11.36
N SER A 230 7.85 -0.55 10.72
CA SER A 230 9.03 -0.03 10.05
C SER A 230 10.03 0.52 11.05
N LEU A 231 11.31 0.18 10.86
CA LEU A 231 12.43 0.76 11.60
C LEU A 231 12.81 2.18 11.13
N VAL A 232 12.10 2.72 10.13
CA VAL A 232 12.34 4.06 9.55
C VAL A 232 11.48 5.12 10.22
N TYR A 233 12.10 6.27 10.50
CA TYR A 233 11.36 7.51 10.78
C TYR A 233 11.00 8.20 9.48
N TRP A 234 9.70 8.23 9.19
CA TRP A 234 9.14 8.88 8.02
C TRP A 234 9.37 10.40 8.06
N THR A 235 9.91 10.96 6.99
CA THR A 235 9.79 12.41 6.81
C THR A 235 8.39 12.81 6.34
N ASP A 236 7.82 11.99 5.45
CA ASP A 236 6.45 12.14 4.99
C ASP A 236 5.72 10.81 5.20
N LYS A 237 4.56 10.87 5.85
CA LYS A 237 3.72 9.69 6.08
C LYS A 237 3.24 9.15 4.73
N PRO A 238 3.41 7.85 4.44
CA PRO A 238 3.14 7.31 3.11
C PRO A 238 1.65 7.04 2.84
N THR A 239 0.75 7.82 3.46
CA THR A 239 -0.70 7.73 3.34
C THR A 239 -1.35 9.03 3.81
N LEU A 240 -2.47 9.40 3.19
CA LEU A 240 -3.32 10.49 3.67
C LEU A 240 -4.18 10.13 4.88
N TYR A 241 -4.32 8.85 5.22
CA TYR A 241 -5.20 8.44 6.30
C TYR A 241 -4.66 8.91 7.66
N ASP A 242 -5.46 9.66 8.40
CA ASP A 242 -5.13 10.22 9.71
C ASP A 242 -6.42 10.58 10.47
N PHE A 243 -6.30 11.16 11.66
CA PHE A 243 -7.45 11.67 12.41
C PHE A 243 -8.34 12.59 11.56
N GLY A 244 -9.63 12.27 11.53
CA GLY A 244 -10.67 12.98 10.77
C GLY A 244 -10.65 12.74 9.26
N VAL A 245 -9.79 11.85 8.75
CA VAL A 245 -9.75 11.48 7.34
C VAL A 245 -10.54 10.19 7.12
N TYR A 246 -11.37 10.17 6.08
CA TYR A 246 -12.09 8.97 5.67
C TYR A 246 -12.08 8.85 4.15
N TYR A 247 -12.29 7.63 3.66
CA TYR A 247 -12.35 7.24 2.26
C TYR A 247 -13.79 6.85 1.94
N ASN A 248 -14.33 7.35 0.83
CA ASN A 248 -15.72 7.07 0.45
C ASN A 248 -15.90 7.19 -1.06
N GLY A 249 -16.66 6.27 -1.65
CA GLY A 249 -17.07 6.32 -3.06
C GLY A 249 -17.80 7.61 -3.45
N LEU A 250 -18.48 8.30 -2.53
CA LEU A 250 -19.08 9.61 -2.80
C LEU A 250 -18.05 10.71 -3.13
N ASN A 251 -16.80 10.53 -2.71
CA ASN A 251 -15.70 11.46 -3.02
C ASN A 251 -14.95 11.07 -4.29
N ALA A 252 -15.38 10.01 -4.98
CA ALA A 252 -14.70 9.52 -6.15
C ALA A 252 -14.69 10.55 -7.28
N MET A 253 -13.56 10.64 -7.97
CA MET A 253 -13.34 11.60 -9.06
C MET A 253 -13.69 11.03 -10.44
N GLY A 254 -14.02 9.74 -10.51
CA GLY A 254 -14.30 9.01 -11.76
C GLY A 254 -15.73 9.14 -12.30
N GLY A 255 -16.56 10.01 -11.72
CA GLY A 255 -17.95 10.24 -12.17
C GLY A 255 -18.93 9.11 -11.81
N LYS A 256 -18.48 8.18 -10.99
CA LYS A 256 -19.22 7.03 -10.45
C LYS A 256 -19.03 7.02 -8.93
N TYR A 257 -20.04 6.59 -8.18
CA TYR A 257 -20.15 6.84 -6.73
C TYR A 257 -20.63 5.63 -5.92
N GLU A 258 -20.70 4.47 -6.56
CA GLU A 258 -21.07 3.20 -5.95
C GLU A 258 -20.03 2.78 -4.88
N PRO A 259 -20.36 1.91 -3.91
CA PRO A 259 -19.47 1.55 -2.81
C PRO A 259 -18.05 1.16 -3.24
N ARG A 260 -17.91 0.38 -4.32
CA ARG A 260 -16.61 0.00 -4.91
C ARG A 260 -15.70 1.18 -5.25
N HIS A 261 -16.25 2.35 -5.56
CA HIS A 261 -15.47 3.56 -5.90
C HIS A 261 -14.82 4.21 -4.69
N THR A 262 -14.98 3.64 -3.50
CA THR A 262 -14.09 3.91 -2.36
C THR A 262 -12.65 3.55 -2.70
N MET A 263 -12.43 2.49 -3.50
CA MET A 263 -11.12 2.12 -4.03
C MET A 263 -10.64 3.09 -5.09
N THR A 264 -9.37 3.47 -5.01
CA THR A 264 -8.74 4.28 -6.05
C THR A 264 -8.36 3.43 -7.26
N TYR A 265 -7.95 4.08 -8.34
CA TYR A 265 -7.56 3.42 -9.59
C TYR A 265 -6.45 2.39 -9.39
N ASP A 266 -5.48 2.69 -8.54
CA ASP A 266 -4.39 1.79 -8.17
C ASP A 266 -4.88 0.56 -7.38
N ASP A 267 -5.78 0.73 -6.40
CA ASP A 267 -6.38 -0.41 -5.70
C ASP A 267 -7.18 -1.30 -6.67
N ALA A 268 -8.06 -0.70 -7.47
CA ALA A 268 -8.89 -1.40 -8.44
C ALA A 268 -8.06 -2.13 -9.49
N GLY A 269 -7.03 -1.46 -10.01
CA GLY A 269 -6.08 -2.01 -10.97
C GLY A 269 -5.29 -3.19 -10.41
N GLY A 270 -4.81 -3.06 -9.18
CA GLY A 270 -4.08 -4.12 -8.49
C GLY A 270 -4.97 -5.33 -8.19
N LEU A 271 -6.18 -5.12 -7.67
CA LEU A 271 -7.10 -6.23 -7.40
C LEU A 271 -7.56 -6.90 -8.69
N ARG A 272 -7.79 -6.13 -9.75
CA ARG A 272 -8.07 -6.68 -11.08
C ARG A 272 -6.92 -7.57 -11.57
N TYR A 273 -5.67 -7.10 -11.44
CA TYR A 273 -4.52 -7.92 -11.75
C TYR A 273 -4.51 -9.19 -10.91
N LEU A 274 -4.60 -9.07 -9.58
CA LEU A 274 -4.52 -10.19 -8.67
C LEU A 274 -5.63 -11.22 -8.90
N TYR A 275 -6.87 -10.82 -9.19
CA TYR A 275 -8.03 -11.71 -9.18
C TYR A 275 -8.60 -12.07 -10.56
N ARG A 276 -8.07 -11.51 -11.66
CA ARG A 276 -8.47 -11.95 -13.00
C ARG A 276 -8.14 -13.43 -13.25
N THR A 277 -8.92 -14.02 -14.14
CA THR A 277 -8.69 -15.38 -14.63
C THR A 277 -7.36 -15.48 -15.38
N ASN A 278 -6.75 -16.67 -15.35
CA ASN A 278 -5.50 -16.98 -16.05
C ASN A 278 -4.28 -16.13 -15.64
N ASN A 279 -4.28 -15.55 -14.44
CA ASN A 279 -3.09 -14.92 -13.87
C ASN A 279 -2.26 -15.97 -13.10
N PHE A 280 -1.32 -16.61 -13.80
CA PHE A 280 -0.35 -17.58 -13.27
C PHE A 280 1.09 -17.17 -13.62
#